data_AF-A0A9Q3CAT8-F1
#
_entry.id   AF-A0A9Q3CAT8-F1
#
_cell.length_a   1.000
_cell.length_b   1.000
_cell.length_c   1.000
_cell.angle_alpha   90.00
_cell.angle_beta   90.00
_cell.angle_gamma   90.00
#
_symmetry.space_group_name_H-M   'P 1'
#
loop_
_entity.id
_entity.type
_entity.pdbx_description
1 polymer ?
#
loop_
_entity_poly.entity_id
_entity_poly.type
_entity_poly.pdbx_seq_one_letter_code
_entity_poly.pdbx_strand_id
1 'polypeptide(L)'
;MDVIRKIGHNEIVEITTPVLITWNDGKSRFCGDFRGLNSYAKADRYPTARIPHSLDKLAKAKYITKMNFMKGFHQNGVKPNSMTLLSIICHMGIYEYTRMSFGINNSPAHFQRMMERIFQEEILEGWIVIYICDNYILRDMGRPCVVHRNSPW
;
A
#
# COMPACT_ATOMS: atom_id res chain seq x y z
N MET A 1 4.67 -0.53 16.41
CA MET A 1 3.92 -1.43 15.50
C MET A 1 4.93 -2.22 14.71
N ASP A 2 4.96 -3.54 14.90
CA ASP A 2 5.97 -4.40 14.28
C ASP A 2 5.49 -4.83 12.90
N VAL A 3 6.17 -4.36 11.86
CA VAL A 3 5.90 -4.66 10.44
C VAL A 3 6.42 -6.05 10.06
N ILE A 4 7.47 -6.50 10.74
CA ILE A 4 8.11 -7.81 10.58
C ILE A 4 8.21 -8.49 11.93
N ARG A 5 8.03 -9.81 11.95
CA ARG A 5 8.18 -10.68 13.12
C ARG A 5 9.29 -11.68 12.86
N LYS A 6 10.20 -11.87 13.82
CA LYS A 6 11.24 -12.90 13.74
C LYS A 6 10.62 -14.29 13.98
N ILE A 7 10.96 -15.25 13.14
CA ILE A 7 10.55 -16.66 13.29
C ILE A 7 11.66 -17.44 13.99
N GLY A 8 12.88 -17.35 13.47
CA GLY A 8 14.04 -18.03 14.06
C GLY A 8 15.24 -17.98 13.13
N HIS A 9 16.34 -18.65 13.50
CA HIS A 9 17.57 -18.66 12.69
C HIS A 9 17.68 -19.91 11.79
N ASN A 10 17.23 -21.06 12.29
CA ASN A 10 17.33 -22.37 11.63
C ASN A 10 15.97 -23.08 11.52
N GLU A 11 14.90 -22.30 11.41
CA GLU A 11 13.55 -22.83 11.31
C GLU A 11 13.27 -23.35 9.89
N ILE A 12 12.52 -24.44 9.81
CA ILE A 12 12.06 -24.98 8.52
C ILE A 12 10.76 -24.25 8.18
N VAL A 13 10.78 -23.51 7.07
CA VAL A 13 9.59 -22.83 6.52
C VAL A 13 9.40 -23.25 5.07
N GLU A 14 8.14 -23.33 4.62
CA GLU A 14 7.80 -23.84 3.28
C GLU A 14 8.33 -22.94 2.16
N ILE A 15 8.31 -21.63 2.36
CA ILE A 15 8.73 -20.64 1.38
C ILE A 15 9.54 -19.54 2.05
N THR A 16 10.59 -19.09 1.38
CA THR A 16 11.32 -17.87 1.77
C THR A 16 11.61 -17.03 0.55
N THR A 17 11.68 -15.72 0.77
CA THR A 17 12.07 -14.73 -0.23
C THR A 17 13.37 -14.06 0.21
N PRO A 18 14.40 -13.95 -0.65
CA PRO A 18 15.61 -13.23 -0.28
C PRO A 18 15.32 -11.73 -0.11
N VAL A 19 16.13 -11.09 0.72
CA VAL A 19 16.05 -9.66 0.97
C VAL A 19 17.05 -8.91 0.10
N LEU A 20 16.60 -7.82 -0.50
CA LEU A 20 17.43 -6.83 -1.17
C LEU A 20 17.52 -5.56 -0.31
N ILE A 21 18.73 -5.03 -0.20
CA ILE A 21 18.96 -3.69 0.35
C ILE A 21 19.04 -2.74 -0.84
N THR A 22 18.05 -1.87 -0.97
CA THR A 22 18.02 -0.84 -2.01
C THR A 22 18.47 0.48 -1.40
N TRP A 23 19.32 1.22 -2.11
CA TRP A 23 19.79 2.53 -1.68
C TRP A 23 19.12 3.61 -2.51
N ASN A 24 18.45 4.57 -1.84
CA ASN A 24 17.87 5.72 -2.51
C ASN A 24 17.81 6.93 -1.59
N ASP A 25 18.10 8.13 -2.11
CA ASP A 25 18.06 9.41 -1.38
C ASP A 25 18.83 9.38 -0.04
N GLY A 26 20.01 8.76 -0.02
CA GLY A 26 20.84 8.65 1.18
C GLY A 26 20.28 7.72 2.27
N LYS A 27 19.27 6.90 1.96
CA LYS A 27 18.66 5.94 2.88
C LYS A 27 18.67 4.53 2.28
N SER A 28 19.04 3.56 3.09
CA SER A 28 18.83 2.14 2.77
C SER A 28 17.37 1.76 3.04
N ARG A 29 16.78 1.00 2.11
CA ARG A 29 15.45 0.39 2.27
C ARG A 29 15.57 -1.11 2.16
N PHE A 30 14.90 -1.77 3.09
CA PHE A 30 14.81 -3.21 3.17
C PHE A 30 13.62 -3.68 2.34
N CYS A 31 13.86 -4.48 1.30
CA CYS A 31 12.85 -4.92 0.35
C CYS A 31 12.92 -6.44 0.14
N GLY A 32 11.82 -7.16 0.36
CA GLY A 32 11.73 -8.57 -0.04
C GLY A 32 11.64 -8.69 -1.57
N ASP A 33 12.40 -9.61 -2.16
CA ASP A 33 12.35 -9.90 -3.59
C ASP A 33 11.18 -10.83 -3.95
N PHE A 34 9.95 -10.30 -3.92
CA PHE A 34 8.74 -11.09 -4.14
C PHE A 34 8.49 -11.45 -5.61
N ARG A 35 9.48 -11.34 -6.52
CA ARG A 35 9.29 -11.69 -7.95
C ARG A 35 8.83 -13.13 -8.14
N GLY A 36 9.44 -14.08 -7.40
CA GLY A 36 9.03 -15.48 -7.41
C GLY A 36 7.61 -15.67 -6.87
N LEU A 37 7.29 -15.06 -5.72
CA LEU A 37 5.93 -15.12 -5.17
C LEU A 37 4.89 -14.55 -6.15
N ASN A 38 5.21 -13.42 -6.79
CA ASN A 38 4.32 -12.73 -7.72
C ASN A 38 4.02 -13.54 -8.99
N SER A 39 4.89 -14.46 -9.42
CA SER A 39 4.61 -15.33 -10.58
C SER A 39 3.62 -16.44 -10.26
N TYR A 40 3.52 -16.87 -9.00
CA TYR A 40 2.56 -17.88 -8.55
C TYR A 40 1.27 -17.27 -8.01
N ALA A 41 1.33 -16.07 -7.44
CA ALA A 41 0.18 -15.38 -6.89
C ALA A 41 -0.82 -15.00 -8.00
N LYS A 42 -2.09 -15.37 -7.81
CA LYS A 42 -3.18 -14.91 -8.67
C LYS A 42 -3.27 -13.38 -8.58
N ALA A 43 -3.09 -12.71 -9.72
CA ALA A 43 -3.15 -11.26 -9.81
C ALA A 43 -4.57 -10.75 -9.49
N ASP A 44 -4.67 -9.85 -8.51
CA ASP A 44 -5.87 -9.09 -8.17
C ASP A 44 -6.01 -7.92 -9.15
N ARG A 45 -6.83 -8.11 -10.18
CA ARG A 45 -7.08 -7.11 -11.24
C ARG A 45 -8.16 -6.12 -10.82
N TYR A 46 -8.05 -5.56 -9.62
CA TYR A 46 -8.98 -4.53 -9.17
C TYR A 46 -8.86 -3.29 -10.06
N PRO A 47 -9.98 -2.69 -10.51
CA PRO A 47 -9.95 -1.54 -11.38
C PRO A 47 -9.21 -0.39 -10.69
N THR A 48 -8.16 0.09 -11.34
CA THR A 48 -7.46 1.30 -10.91
C THR A 48 -7.92 2.45 -11.79
N ALA A 49 -8.16 3.61 -11.19
CA ALA A 49 -8.55 4.80 -11.92
C ALA A 49 -7.50 5.12 -13.01
N ARG A 50 -7.95 5.25 -14.26
CA ARG A 50 -7.06 5.59 -15.38
C ARG A 50 -6.55 7.03 -15.22
N ILE A 51 -5.25 7.21 -15.41
CA ILE A 51 -4.57 8.51 -15.25
C ILE A 51 -5.30 9.65 -15.99
N PRO A 52 -5.65 9.53 -17.28
CA PRO A 52 -6.30 10.64 -18.00
C PRO A 52 -7.65 11.03 -17.38
N HIS A 53 -8.45 10.04 -16.98
CA HIS A 53 -9.75 10.29 -16.37
C HIS A 53 -9.64 10.97 -15.01
N SER A 54 -8.63 10.59 -14.22
CA SER A 54 -8.31 11.26 -12.96
C SER A 54 -7.86 12.70 -13.19
N LEU A 55 -7.03 12.95 -14.20
CA LEU A 55 -6.56 14.30 -14.55
C LEU A 55 -7.69 15.20 -15.05
N ASP A 56 -8.62 14.69 -15.85
CA ASP A 56 -9.79 15.44 -16.32
C ASP A 56 -10.68 15.92 -15.17
N LYS A 57 -10.82 15.08 -14.13
CA LYS A 57 -11.54 15.45 -12.90
C LYS A 57 -10.81 16.56 -12.14
N LEU A 58 -9.48 16.46 -12.06
CA LEU A 58 -8.64 17.44 -11.35
C LEU A 58 -8.52 18.77 -12.09
N ALA A 59 -8.50 18.77 -13.43
CA ALA A 59 -8.40 19.99 -14.24
C ALA A 59 -9.55 20.97 -14.00
N LYS A 60 -10.69 20.47 -13.54
CA LYS A 60 -11.89 21.26 -13.20
C LYS A 60 -11.95 21.67 -11.73
N ALA A 61 -10.89 21.43 -10.94
CA ALA A 61 -10.82 21.79 -9.53
C ALA A 61 -10.43 23.26 -9.34
N LYS A 62 -10.98 23.92 -8.31
CA LYS A 62 -10.51 25.26 -7.92
C LYS A 62 -9.26 25.17 -7.06
N TYR A 63 -9.23 24.20 -6.14
CA TYR A 63 -8.05 23.88 -5.33
C TYR A 63 -7.78 22.38 -5.36
N ILE A 64 -6.50 22.03 -5.33
CA ILE A 64 -6.02 20.65 -5.36
C ILE A 64 -5.08 20.46 -4.18
N THR A 65 -5.39 19.50 -3.33
CA THR A 65 -4.52 19.11 -2.21
C THR A 65 -4.06 17.68 -2.42
N LYS A 66 -2.74 17.49 -2.54
CA LYS A 66 -2.14 16.15 -2.58
C LYS A 66 -1.85 15.67 -1.17
N MET A 67 -2.36 14.50 -0.81
CA MET A 67 -2.01 13.82 0.44
C MET A 67 -1.35 12.48 0.15
N ASN A 68 -0.31 12.18 0.92
CA ASN A 68 0.43 10.93 0.83
C ASN A 68 0.34 10.22 2.19
N PHE A 69 -0.03 8.95 2.21
CA PHE A 69 -0.02 8.14 3.42
C PHE A 69 1.40 7.76 3.76
N MET A 70 1.87 8.21 4.94
CA MET A 70 3.18 7.80 5.44
C MET A 70 3.23 6.28 5.63
N LYS A 71 3.98 5.60 4.77
CA LYS A 71 4.14 4.14 4.77
C LYS A 71 2.79 3.40 4.69
N GLY A 72 1.87 3.86 3.82
CA GLY A 72 0.48 3.37 3.77
C GLY A 72 0.33 1.84 3.71
N PHE A 73 1.18 1.13 2.96
CA PHE A 73 1.13 -0.33 2.92
C PHE A 73 1.45 -0.98 4.28
N HIS A 74 2.45 -0.47 5.01
CA HIS A 74 2.87 -1.03 6.28
C HIS A 74 1.84 -0.84 7.42
N GLN A 75 0.77 -0.08 7.17
CA GLN A 75 -0.35 0.06 8.10
C GLN A 75 -1.32 -1.11 7.98
N ASN A 76 -1.41 -1.74 6.81
CA ASN A 76 -2.39 -2.78 6.51
C ASN A 76 -1.95 -4.14 7.05
N GLY A 77 -2.79 -4.75 7.88
CA GLY A 77 -2.59 -6.12 8.40
C GLY A 77 -2.65 -7.17 7.29
N VAL A 78 -1.73 -8.12 7.32
CA VAL A 78 -1.80 -9.33 6.48
C VAL A 78 -2.55 -10.42 7.23
N LYS A 79 -3.32 -11.24 6.53
CA LYS A 79 -4.00 -12.40 7.15
C LYS A 79 -2.95 -13.44 7.57
N PRO A 80 -3.12 -14.17 8.69
CA PRO A 80 -2.14 -15.15 9.18
C PRO A 80 -1.69 -16.15 8.10
N ASN A 81 -2.62 -16.71 7.33
CA ASN A 81 -2.32 -17.67 6.26
C ASN A 81 -1.51 -17.08 5.09
N SER A 82 -1.51 -15.76 4.93
CA SER A 82 -0.71 -15.06 3.92
C SER A 82 0.62 -14.56 4.48
N MET A 83 0.80 -14.51 5.80
CA MET A 83 2.07 -14.09 6.41
C MET A 83 3.20 -15.08 6.08
N THR A 84 2.89 -16.38 6.07
CA THR A 84 3.86 -17.44 5.72
C THR A 84 4.39 -17.30 4.30
N LEU A 85 3.54 -16.85 3.35
CA LEU A 85 3.95 -16.53 1.98
C LEU A 85 4.85 -15.31 1.88
N LEU A 86 4.80 -14.43 2.89
CA LEU A 86 5.62 -13.23 3.00
C LEU A 86 6.82 -13.44 3.93
N SER A 87 7.27 -14.68 4.07
CA SER A 87 8.50 -15.02 4.76
C SER A 87 9.71 -14.54 3.97
N ILE A 88 10.65 -13.95 4.68
CA ILE A 88 11.92 -13.46 4.14
C ILE A 88 13.10 -14.08 4.88
N ILE A 89 14.21 -14.24 4.18
CA ILE A 89 15.44 -14.78 4.74
C ILE A 89 16.60 -13.79 4.56
N CYS A 90 17.34 -13.58 5.65
CA CYS A 90 18.58 -12.82 5.65
C CYS A 90 19.60 -13.47 6.59
N HIS A 91 20.83 -12.93 6.62
CA HIS A 91 21.91 -13.43 7.48
C HIS A 91 21.58 -13.44 8.99
N MET A 92 20.53 -12.71 9.43
CA MET A 92 20.09 -12.70 10.83
C MET A 92 19.04 -13.78 11.15
N GLY A 93 18.52 -14.47 10.13
CA GLY A 93 17.50 -15.51 10.24
C GLY A 93 16.29 -15.25 9.35
N ILE A 94 15.20 -15.91 9.69
CA ILE A 94 13.92 -15.90 8.97
C ILE A 94 12.95 -14.95 9.70
N TYR A 95 12.28 -14.13 8.91
CA TYR A 95 11.28 -13.17 9.38
C TYR A 95 10.03 -13.27 8.52
N GLU A 96 8.89 -12.83 9.05
CA GLU A 96 7.61 -12.75 8.33
C GLU A 96 7.07 -11.34 8.37
N TYR A 97 6.49 -10.88 7.27
CA TYR A 97 5.71 -9.65 7.25
C TYR A 97 4.33 -9.86 7.91
N THR A 98 4.07 -9.12 8.98
CA THR A 98 2.75 -9.05 9.63
C THR A 98 1.87 -7.97 8.99
N ARG A 99 2.50 -7.04 8.28
CA ARG A 99 1.89 -5.93 7.56
C ARG A 99 2.27 -6.00 6.08
N MET A 100 1.43 -5.45 5.22
CA MET A 100 1.62 -5.52 3.78
C MET A 100 2.96 -4.90 3.37
N SER A 101 3.79 -5.68 2.68
CA SER A 101 5.10 -5.22 2.22
C SER A 101 5.03 -4.58 0.83
N PHE A 102 6.06 -3.79 0.51
CA PHE A 102 6.30 -3.34 -0.85
C PHE A 102 6.79 -4.51 -1.71
N GLY A 103 6.47 -4.48 -3.00
CA GLY A 103 6.95 -5.46 -3.98
C GLY A 103 5.99 -6.61 -4.27
N ILE A 104 4.91 -6.80 -3.50
CA ILE A 104 3.85 -7.76 -3.83
C ILE A 104 2.90 -7.15 -4.86
N ASN A 105 2.55 -7.91 -5.90
CA ASN A 105 1.68 -7.48 -7.00
C ASN A 105 0.26 -7.06 -6.56
N ASN A 106 -0.27 -7.69 -5.51
CA ASN A 106 -1.64 -7.49 -5.04
C ASN A 106 -1.79 -6.34 -4.03
N SER A 107 -0.68 -5.79 -3.52
CA SER A 107 -0.71 -4.70 -2.53
C SER A 107 -1.45 -3.45 -3.03
N PRO A 108 -1.21 -2.93 -4.25
CA PRO A 108 -1.91 -1.75 -4.75
C PRO A 108 -3.41 -1.98 -4.94
N ALA A 109 -3.82 -3.16 -5.42
CA ALA A 109 -5.23 -3.50 -5.63
C ALA A 109 -5.99 -3.56 -4.30
N HIS A 110 -5.40 -4.16 -3.27
CA HIS A 110 -5.97 -4.19 -1.94
C HIS A 110 -6.10 -2.79 -1.34
N PHE A 111 -5.05 -1.97 -1.49
CA PHE A 111 -5.05 -0.59 -1.01
C PHE A 111 -6.11 0.27 -1.71
N GLN A 112 -6.23 0.14 -3.03
CA GLN A 112 -7.25 0.84 -3.83
C GLN A 112 -8.66 0.50 -3.33
N ARG A 113 -8.97 -0.79 -3.18
CA ARG A 113 -10.28 -1.26 -2.67
C ARG A 113 -10.57 -0.74 -1.26
N MET A 114 -9.55 -0.73 -0.41
CA MET A 114 -9.68 -0.20 0.96
C MET A 114 -10.02 1.28 0.95
N MET A 115 -9.28 2.08 0.18
CA MET A 115 -9.50 3.52 0.10
C MET A 115 -10.84 3.88 -0.55
N GLU A 116 -11.24 3.17 -1.60
CA GLU A 116 -12.56 3.37 -2.22
C GLU A 116 -13.71 3.06 -1.26
N ARG A 117 -13.52 2.10 -0.34
CA ARG A 117 -14.51 1.80 0.69
C ARG A 117 -14.55 2.86 1.79
N ILE A 118 -13.40 3.41 2.17
CA ILE A 118 -13.30 4.44 3.22
C ILE A 118 -13.87 5.77 2.74
N PHE A 119 -13.53 6.18 1.51
CA PHE A 119 -13.92 7.47 0.93
C PHE A 119 -15.06 7.35 -0.10
N GLN A 120 -15.92 6.36 0.07
CA GLN A 120 -16.94 6.03 -0.93
C GLN A 120 -17.84 7.23 -1.25
N GLU A 121 -18.29 7.94 -0.22
CA GLU A 121 -19.19 9.09 -0.36
C GLU A 121 -18.49 10.26 -1.04
N GLU A 122 -17.26 10.58 -0.62
CA GLU A 122 -16.51 11.71 -1.16
C GLU A 122 -16.05 11.48 -2.60
N ILE A 123 -15.81 10.22 -2.99
CA ILE A 123 -15.54 9.84 -4.38
C ILE A 123 -16.80 10.01 -5.25
N LEU A 124 -17.97 9.59 -4.74
CA LEU A 124 -19.25 9.70 -5.45
C LEU A 124 -19.62 11.17 -5.67
N GLU A 125 -19.39 12.01 -4.66
CA GLU A 125 -19.58 13.46 -4.75
C GLU A 125 -18.47 14.18 -5.55
N GLY A 126 -17.36 13.49 -5.85
CA GLY A 126 -16.28 14.00 -6.70
C GLY A 126 -15.26 14.90 -6.01
N TRP A 127 -15.20 14.88 -4.67
CA TRP A 127 -14.20 15.58 -3.86
C TRP A 127 -12.86 14.86 -3.83
N ILE A 128 -12.86 13.53 -3.91
CA ILE A 128 -11.64 12.73 -3.78
C ILE A 128 -11.38 11.94 -5.06
N VAL A 129 -10.15 12.06 -5.54
CA VAL A 129 -9.62 11.19 -6.58
C VAL A 129 -8.46 10.40 -5.99
N ILE A 130 -8.66 9.09 -5.85
CA ILE A 130 -7.60 8.17 -5.43
C ILE A 130 -6.71 7.91 -6.63
N TYR A 131 -5.41 8.17 -6.49
CA TYR A 131 -4.45 8.12 -7.58
C TYR A 131 -3.23 7.28 -7.18
N ILE A 132 -3.24 6.02 -7.62
CA ILE A 132 -2.12 5.06 -7.58
C ILE A 132 -1.37 5.01 -6.22
N CYS A 133 -1.49 3.86 -5.55
CA CYS A 133 -0.78 3.57 -4.31
C CYS A 133 -1.11 4.58 -3.20
N ASP A 134 -0.14 4.89 -2.35
CA ASP A 134 -0.25 5.66 -1.12
C ASP A 134 -0.61 7.15 -1.29
N ASN A 135 -1.06 7.59 -2.47
CA ASN A 135 -1.36 8.98 -2.76
C ASN A 135 -2.82 9.16 -3.20
N TYR A 136 -3.44 10.22 -2.72
CA TYR A 136 -4.76 10.65 -3.17
C TYR A 136 -4.81 12.16 -3.22
N ILE A 137 -5.70 12.66 -4.06
CA ILE A 137 -5.80 14.06 -4.38
C ILE A 137 -7.21 14.52 -4.02
N LEU A 138 -7.29 15.46 -3.10
CA LEU A 138 -8.53 16.18 -2.81
C LEU A 138 -8.71 17.29 -3.83
N ARG A 139 -9.96 17.48 -4.24
CA ARG A 139 -10.45 18.54 -5.10
C ARG A 139 -11.51 19.31 -4.34
N ASP A 140 -11.33 20.63 -4.24
CA ASP A 140 -12.38 21.54 -3.74
C ASP A 140 -13.12 22.18 -4.92
N MET A 141 -14.45 22.17 -4.81
CA MET A 141 -15.42 22.74 -5.76
C MET A 141 -16.07 24.04 -5.29
N GLY A 142 -15.59 24.65 -4.19
CA GLY A 142 -16.03 25.98 -3.76
C GLY A 142 -17.03 25.98 -2.60
N ARG A 143 -17.03 24.95 -1.76
CA ARG A 143 -17.65 24.95 -0.43
C ARG A 143 -16.55 24.81 0.62
N PRO A 144 -16.66 25.43 1.81
CA PRO A 144 -15.57 25.42 2.79
C PRO A 144 -15.13 23.99 3.07
N CYS A 145 -13.84 23.72 2.85
CA CYS A 145 -13.20 22.43 3.09
C CYS A 145 -13.53 21.97 4.51
N VAL A 146 -14.45 21.00 4.64
CA VAL A 146 -14.64 20.30 5.90
C VAL A 146 -13.44 19.36 6.03
N VAL A 147 -12.35 19.90 6.55
CA VAL A 147 -11.28 19.07 7.11
C VAL A 147 -11.95 18.33 8.25
N HIS A 148 -12.30 17.05 8.03
CA HIS A 148 -12.60 16.14 9.13
C HIS A 148 -11.32 16.02 9.96
N ARG A 149 -11.14 16.95 10.91
CA ARG A 149 -10.20 16.75 11.99
C ARG A 149 -10.80 15.69 12.89
N ASN A 150 -10.01 14.65 13.09
CA ASN A 150 -10.12 13.61 14.11
C ASN A 150 -11.15 12.51 13.82
N SER A 151 -10.65 11.43 13.20
CA SER A 151 -11.06 10.08 13.57
C SER A 151 -9.96 9.49 14.47
N PRO A 152 -10.30 8.94 15.65
CA PRO A 152 -9.31 8.44 16.60
C PRO A 152 -8.84 7.04 16.17
N TRP A 153 -7.85 6.98 15.28
CA TRP A 153 -7.03 5.79 15.04
C TRP A 153 -5.59 6.19 14.79
#